data_AF-A0A8E2W5J4-F1
#
_entry.id   AF-A0A8E2W5J4-F1
#
_cell.length_a   1.000
_cell.length_b   1.000
_cell.length_c   1.000
_cell.angle_alpha   90.00
_cell.angle_beta   90.00
_cell.angle_gamma   90.00
#
_symmetry.space_group_name_H-M   'P 1'
#
loop_
_entity.id
_entity.type
_entity.pdbx_description
1 polymer ?
#
loop_
_entity_poly.entity_id
_entity_poly.type
_entity_poly.pdbx_seq_one_letter_code
_entity_poly.pdbx_strand_id
1 'polypeptide(L)' 'MSYKSIIVNLAVDAPPAAMVRLGIELAERFGARLIGLAAADVPPLVATGDGMVYEGEIMQIQRTEIEKRLAELRAE' A
#
# COMPACT_ATOMS: atom_id res chain seq x y z
N MET A 1 6.46 32.30 5.16
CA MET A 1 6.32 31.05 5.95
C MET A 1 7.47 30.12 5.59
N SER A 2 8.12 29.50 6.57
CA SER A 2 9.14 28.46 6.37
C SER A 2 8.62 27.17 6.99
N TYR A 3 8.85 26.04 6.31
CA TYR A 3 8.58 24.71 6.84
C TYR A 3 9.86 24.16 7.47
N LYS A 4 9.75 23.62 8.69
CA LYS A 4 10.87 22.94 9.35
C LYS A 4 11.02 21.49 8.86
N SER A 5 9.89 20.85 8.55
CA SER A 5 9.81 19.48 8.06
C SER A 5 8.67 19.31 7.06
N ILE A 6 8.84 18.39 6.12
CA ILE A 6 7.84 17.97 5.13
C ILE A 6 7.74 16.45 5.19
N ILE A 7 6.52 15.92 5.31
CA ILE A 7 6.25 14.49 5.24
C ILE A 7 5.63 14.18 3.87
N VAL A 8 6.16 13.18 3.18
CA VAL A 8 5.63 12.69 1.90
C VAL A 8 5.11 11.27 2.09
N ASN A 9 3.82 11.08 1.81
CA ASN A 9 3.23 9.75 1.74
C ASN A 9 3.73 9.03 0.48
N LEU A 10 4.25 7.82 0.66
CA LEU A 10 4.66 6.91 -0.38
C LEU A 10 3.58 5.83 -0.50
N ALA A 11 2.77 5.95 -1.55
CA ALA A 11 1.74 4.98 -1.85
C ALA A 11 2.38 3.60 -2.11
N VAL A 12 1.83 2.57 -1.48
CA VAL A 12 2.33 1.19 -1.57
C VAL A 12 1.99 0.55 -2.92
N ASP A 13 0.90 1.02 -3.51
CA ASP A 13 0.27 0.54 -4.73
C ASP A 13 0.61 1.40 -5.96
N ALA A 14 1.46 2.41 -5.83
CA ALA A 14 1.84 3.29 -6.95
C ALA A 14 3.34 3.66 -6.94
N PRO A 15 3.93 3.93 -8.13
CA PRO A 15 5.33 4.37 -8.22
C PRO A 15 5.58 5.67 -7.43
N PRO A 16 6.58 5.72 -6.54
CA PRO A 16 6.78 6.87 -5.65
C PRO A 16 7.48 8.06 -6.32
N ALA A 17 8.02 7.89 -7.53
CA ALA A 17 8.98 8.80 -8.14
C ALA A 17 8.48 10.26 -8.26
N ALA A 18 7.22 10.46 -8.65
CA ALA A 18 6.64 11.80 -8.80
C ALA A 18 6.51 12.52 -7.44
N MET A 19 6.02 11.81 -6.43
CA MET A 19 5.85 12.36 -5.07
C MET A 19 7.19 12.64 -4.39
N VAL A 20 8.18 11.78 -4.59
CA VAL A 20 9.53 11.99 -4.06
C VAL A 20 10.18 13.23 -4.69
N ARG A 21 10.09 13.39 -6.02
CA ARG A 21 10.61 14.59 -6.70
C ARG A 21 9.99 15.88 -6.17
N LEU A 22 8.67 15.91 -6.05
CA LEU A 22 7.96 17.06 -5.49
C LEU A 22 8.42 17.36 -4.06
N GLY A 23 8.56 16.32 -3.23
CA GLY A 23 9.05 16.45 -1.87
C GLY A 23 10.45 17.07 -1.77
N ILE A 24 11.36 16.64 -2.63
CA ILE A 24 12.72 17.18 -2.73
C ILE A 24 12.68 18.66 -3.11
N GLU A 25 11.98 19.02 -4.19
CA GLU A 25 11.90 20.40 -4.68
C GLU A 25 11.33 21.35 -3.60
N LEU A 26 10.32 20.90 -2.84
CA LEU A 26 9.77 21.67 -1.74
C LEU A 26 10.72 21.76 -0.54
N ALA A 27 11.36 20.66 -0.16
CA ALA A 27 12.30 20.64 0.95
C ALA A 27 13.50 21.56 0.70
N GLU A 28 14.05 21.55 -0.50
CA GLU A 28 15.12 22.46 -0.92
C GLU A 28 14.69 23.92 -0.86
N ARG A 29 13.51 24.24 -1.42
CA ARG A 29 12.99 25.62 -1.45
C ARG A 29 12.81 26.21 -0.05
N PHE A 30 12.46 25.39 0.94
CA PHE A 30 12.18 25.84 2.30
C PHE A 30 13.32 25.57 3.30
N GLY A 31 14.39 24.90 2.89
CA GLY A 31 15.43 24.40 3.81
C GLY A 31 14.87 23.42 4.85
N ALA A 32 13.86 22.62 4.46
CA ALA A 32 13.11 21.75 5.35
C ALA A 32 13.67 20.33 5.38
N ARG A 33 13.48 19.62 6.50
CA ARG A 33 13.73 18.17 6.58
C ARG A 33 12.67 17.39 5.80
N LEU A 34 13.06 16.55 4.84
CA LEU A 34 12.14 15.65 4.14
C LEU A 34 12.04 14.29 4.86
N ILE A 35 10.82 13.79 5.05
CA ILE A 35 10.53 12.50 5.69
C ILE A 35 9.59 11.72 4.76
N GLY A 36 10.00 10.53 4.32
CA GLY A 36 9.13 9.59 3.61
C GLY A 36 8.33 8.73 4.60
N LEU A 37 7.04 8.56 4.34
CA LEU A 37 6.16 7.70 5.13
C LEU A 37 5.39 6.78 4.18
N ALA A 38 5.50 5.47 4.36
CA ALA A 38 4.62 4.51 3.69
C ALA A 38 3.70 3.90 4.76
N ALA A 39 2.45 4.37 4.81
CA ALA A 39 1.44 3.75 5.64
C ALA A 39 0.83 2.57 4.86
N ALA A 40 1.44 1.40 5.00
CA ALA A 40 0.79 0.14 4.64
C ALA A 40 0.04 -0.35 5.88
N ASP A 41 -1.27 -0.56 5.76
CA ASP A 41 -1.94 -1.46 6.70
C ASP A 41 -1.38 -2.86 6.39
N VAL A 42 -0.53 -3.38 7.28
CA VAL A 42 -0.03 -4.74 7.15
C VAL A 42 -1.03 -5.61 7.91
N PRO A 43 -1.91 -6.34 7.21
CA PRO A 43 -2.84 -7.23 7.88
C PRO A 43 -2.08 -8.20 8.79
N PRO A 44 -2.60 -8.51 9.98
CA PRO A 44 -1.94 -9.44 10.89
C PRO A 44 -1.74 -10.80 10.21
N LEU A 45 -0.67 -11.49 10.61
CA LEU A 45 -0.46 -12.88 10.21
C LEU A 45 -1.55 -13.75 10.85
N VAL A 46 -2.23 -14.54 10.03
CA VAL A 46 -3.24 -15.50 10.47
C VAL A 46 -2.65 -16.90 10.30
N ALA A 47 -2.80 -17.74 11.34
CA ALA A 47 -2.43 -19.14 11.25
C ALA A 47 -3.51 -19.91 10.46
N THR A 48 -3.11 -20.56 9.37
CA THR A 48 -3.94 -21.48 8.59
C THR A 48 -3.43 -22.91 8.74
N GLY A 49 -4.17 -23.88 8.19
CA GLY A 49 -3.72 -25.29 8.17
C GLY A 49 -2.40 -25.52 7.40
N ASP A 50 -2.02 -24.58 6.54
CA ASP A 50 -0.85 -24.64 5.67
C ASP A 50 0.32 -23.73 6.12
N GLY A 51 0.15 -22.96 7.20
CA GLY A 51 1.20 -22.09 7.77
C GLY A 51 0.72 -20.71 8.19
N MET A 52 1.66 -19.78 8.42
CA MET A 52 1.36 -18.37 8.71
C MET A 52 1.21 -17.62 7.38
N VAL A 53 0.06 -16.98 7.18
CA VAL A 53 -0.27 -16.24 5.94
C VAL A 53 -0.77 -14.85 6.32
N TYR A 54 -0.50 -13.81 5.50
CA TYR A 54 -1.06 -12.49 5.78
C TYR A 54 -2.58 -12.48 5.53
N GLU A 55 -3.38 -11.83 6.39
CA GLU A 55 -4.86 -11.77 6.21
C GLU A 55 -5.26 -11.20 4.83
N GLY A 56 -4.47 -10.26 4.30
CA GLY A 56 -4.68 -9.72 2.95
C GLY A 56 -4.52 -10.75 1.83
N GLU A 57 -3.62 -11.72 1.99
CA GLU A 57 -3.46 -12.83 1.05
C GLU A 57 -4.66 -13.79 1.13
N ILE A 58 -5.20 -14.03 2.33
CA ILE A 58 -6.43 -14.83 2.52
C ILE A 58 -7.62 -14.17 1.81
N MET A 59 -7.80 -12.86 1.94
CA MET A 59 -8.88 -12.15 1.26
C MET A 59 -8.76 -12.23 -0.27
N GLN A 60 -7.55 -12.19 -0.83
CA GLN A 60 -7.34 -12.35 -2.27
C GLN A 60 -7.66 -13.78 -2.74
N ILE A 61 -7.21 -14.80 -1.99
CA ILE A 61 -7.52 -16.20 -2.29
C ILE A 61 -9.03 -16.43 -2.28
N GLN A 62 -9.74 -15.95 -1.25
CA GLN A 62 -11.19 -16.06 -1.14
C GLN A 62 -11.91 -15.33 -2.27
N ARG A 63 -11.45 -14.13 -2.65
CA ARG A 63 -11.99 -13.40 -3.81
C ARG A 63 -11.90 -14.23 -5.08
N THR A 64 -10.72 -14.78 -5.39
CA THR A 64 -10.51 -15.60 -6.59
C THR A 64 -11.38 -16.85 -6.58
N GLU A 65 -11.56 -17.49 -5.43
CA GLU A 65 -12.44 -18.65 -5.29
C GLU A 65 -13.91 -18.29 -5.51
N ILE A 66 -14.39 -17.17 -4.95
CA ILE A 66 -15.74 -16.65 -5.17
C ILE A 66 -15.94 -16.34 -6.66
N GLU A 67 -15.00 -15.63 -7.30
CA GLU A 67 -15.06 -15.30 -8.73
C GLU A 67 -15.15 -16.56 -9.60
N LYS A 68 -14.38 -17.61 -9.28
CA LYS A 68 -14.46 -18.91 -9.97
C LYS A 68 -15.84 -19.53 -9.82
N ARG A 69 -16.37 -19.63 -8.60
CA ARG A 69 -17.72 -20.19 -8.35
C ARG A 69 -18.81 -19.38 -9.04
N LEU A 70 -18.66 -18.06 -9.11
CA LEU A 70 -19.60 -17.18 -9.80
C LEU A 70 -19.56 -17.39 -11.32
N ALA A 71 -18.38 -17.65 -11.89
CA ALA A 71 -18.23 -17.94 -13.31
C ALA A 71 -18.87 -19.29 -13.68
N GLU A 72 -18.71 -20.31 -12.83
CA GLU A 72 -19.36 -21.62 -12.97
C GLU A 72 -20.89 -21.49 -12.97
N LEU A 73 -21.45 -20.74 -12.01
CA LEU A 73 -22.90 -20.50 -11.92
C LEU A 73 -23.48 -19.69 -13.09
N ARG A 74 -22.69 -18.86 -13.76
CA ARG A 74 -23.11 -18.09 -14.94
C ARG A 74 -23.03 -18.89 -16.23
N ALA A 75 -22.36 -20.02 -16.22
CA ALA A 75 -22.23 -20.92 -17.36
C ALA A 75 -23.34 -21.99 -17.42
N GLU A 76 -24.16 -22.11 -16.36
CA GLU A 76 -25.44 -22.84 -16.34
C GLU A 76 -26.59 -21.96 -16.86
#